data_AF-A0A260AXC9-F1
#
_entry.id   AF-A0A260AXC9-F1
#
_cell.length_a   1.000
_cell.length_b   1.000
_cell.length_c   1.000
_cell.angle_alpha   90.00
_cell.angle_beta   90.00
_cell.angle_gamma   90.00
#
_symmetry.space_group_name_H-M   'P 1'
#
loop_
_entity.id
_entity.type
_entity.pdbx_description
1 polymer ?
#
loop_
_entity_poly.entity_id
_entity_poly.type
_entity_poly.pdbx_seq_one_letter_code
_entity_poly.pdbx_strand_id
1 'polypeptide(L)'
;MSKRIDLPSEQDVRRVMTEHIEDAASAGGRATVIGLARRLGLSNATFWRHYPAIAAELRAASVAAPVATRHDDRTELLASNKRVQRDNAALTQDLTLALAVIQRLTLDNHALRKELETTSGVTSLQSRSSSADAVVGACGRQDR
;
A
#
# COMPACT_ATOMS: atom_id res chain seq x y z
N MET A 1 -33.11 -16.38 -15.80
CA MET A 1 -32.45 -15.24 -16.48
C MET A 1 -31.17 -15.75 -17.14
N SER A 2 -31.28 -16.35 -18.33
CA SER A 2 -30.11 -16.89 -19.06
C SER A 2 -29.42 -15.73 -19.76
N LYS A 3 -28.31 -15.27 -19.18
CA LYS A 3 -27.42 -14.27 -19.80
C LYS A 3 -26.97 -14.87 -21.14
N ARG A 4 -27.37 -14.28 -22.27
CA ARG A 4 -26.79 -14.62 -23.57
C ARG A 4 -25.32 -14.23 -23.47
N ILE A 5 -24.45 -15.23 -23.47
CA ILE A 5 -23.02 -15.00 -23.51
C ILE A 5 -22.70 -14.85 -24.98
N ASP A 6 -22.30 -13.64 -25.39
CA ASP A 6 -21.71 -13.44 -26.71
C ASP A 6 -20.34 -14.13 -26.66
N LEU A 7 -20.26 -15.29 -27.33
CA LEU A 7 -19.03 -16.06 -27.39
C LEU A 7 -18.06 -15.37 -28.36
N PRO A 8 -16.84 -15.03 -27.91
CA PRO A 8 -15.80 -14.51 -28.81
C PRO A 8 -15.46 -15.52 -29.90
N SER A 9 -15.05 -15.07 -31.09
CA SER A 9 -14.65 -16.00 -32.14
C SER A 9 -13.40 -16.79 -31.73
N GLU A 10 -13.21 -18.00 -32.28
CA GLU A 10 -12.02 -18.80 -31.98
C GLU A 10 -10.71 -18.06 -32.31
N GLN A 11 -10.69 -17.29 -33.40
CA GLN A 11 -9.54 -16.48 -33.80
C GLN A 11 -9.21 -15.40 -32.77
N ASP A 12 -10.22 -14.75 -32.19
CA ASP A 12 -10.02 -13.75 -31.14
C ASP A 12 -9.47 -14.38 -29.86
N VAL A 13 -9.99 -15.57 -29.48
CA VAL A 13 -9.49 -16.30 -28.32
C VAL A 13 -8.03 -16.71 -28.50
N ARG A 14 -7.64 -17.16 -29.69
CA ARG A 14 -6.25 -17.52 -30.00
C ARG A 14 -5.32 -16.32 -29.98
N ARG A 15 -5.74 -15.17 -30.52
CA ARG A 15 -4.96 -13.92 -30.44
C ARG A 15 -4.68 -13.52 -28.99
N VAL A 16 -5.73 -13.48 -28.16
CA VAL A 16 -5.61 -13.13 -26.72
C VAL A 16 -4.80 -14.19 -25.97
N MET A 17 -4.83 -15.46 -26.37
CA MET A 17 -3.97 -16.51 -25.81
C MET A 17 -2.50 -16.21 -26.06
N THR A 18 -2.11 -15.85 -27.28
CA THR A 18 -0.73 -15.50 -27.63
C THR A 18 -0.23 -14.31 -26.82
N GLU A 19 -1.01 -13.23 -26.79
CA GLU A 19 -0.69 -12.03 -25.98
C GLU A 19 -0.52 -12.37 -24.50
N HIS A 20 -1.39 -13.23 -23.96
CA HIS A 20 -1.32 -13.67 -22.55
C HIS A 20 -0.10 -14.55 -22.26
N ILE A 21 0.37 -15.33 -23.24
CA ILE A 21 1.61 -16.11 -23.12
C ILE A 21 2.82 -15.18 -23.10
N GLU A 22 2.86 -14.19 -23.98
CA GLU A 22 3.92 -13.19 -24.06
C GLU A 22 4.00 -12.34 -22.79
N ASP A 23 2.87 -11.81 -22.32
CA ASP A 23 2.78 -11.03 -21.08
C ASP A 23 3.26 -11.84 -19.87
N ALA A 24 2.89 -13.12 -19.79
CA ALA A 24 3.33 -13.99 -18.74
C ALA A 24 4.84 -14.26 -18.80
N ALA A 25 5.40 -14.41 -20.01
CA ALA A 25 6.84 -14.57 -20.19
C ALA A 25 7.61 -13.31 -19.76
N SER A 26 7.15 -12.12 -20.14
CA SER A 26 7.76 -10.83 -19.75
C SER A 26 7.67 -10.56 -18.24
N ALA A 27 6.59 -10.98 -17.59
CA ALA A 27 6.41 -10.85 -16.14
C ALA A 27 7.09 -11.96 -15.31
N GLY A 28 7.78 -12.91 -15.97
CA GLY A 28 8.42 -14.06 -15.30
C GLY A 28 7.42 -15.03 -14.64
N GLY A 29 6.21 -15.12 -15.20
CA GLY A 29 5.11 -15.98 -14.76
C GLY A 29 4.72 -17.04 -15.80
N ARG A 30 3.62 -17.76 -15.54
CA ARG A 30 3.04 -18.74 -16.48
C ARG A 30 1.65 -18.31 -16.88
N ALA A 31 1.35 -18.40 -18.17
CA ALA A 31 0.01 -18.20 -18.67
C ALA A 31 -0.90 -19.34 -18.18
N THR A 32 -2.00 -18.98 -17.51
CA THR A 32 -2.99 -19.94 -17.00
C THR A 32 -4.33 -19.80 -17.70
N VAL A 33 -5.06 -20.92 -17.80
CA VAL A 33 -6.41 -20.98 -18.41
C VAL A 33 -7.40 -20.07 -17.69
N ILE A 34 -7.32 -19.97 -16.35
CA ILE A 34 -8.15 -19.07 -15.55
C ILE A 34 -7.84 -17.60 -15.87
N GLY A 35 -6.55 -17.27 -16.05
CA GLY A 35 -6.13 -15.92 -16.45
C GLY A 35 -6.66 -15.54 -17.83
N LEU A 36 -6.58 -16.47 -18.79
CA LEU A 36 -7.12 -16.28 -20.14
C LEU A 36 -8.65 -16.10 -20.13
N ALA A 37 -9.37 -16.95 -19.39
CA ALA A 37 -10.82 -16.82 -19.25
C ALA A 37 -11.23 -15.47 -18.66
N ARG A 38 -10.48 -14.98 -17.65
CA ARG A 38 -10.72 -13.66 -17.05
C ARG A 38 -10.49 -12.52 -18.04
N ARG A 39 -9.45 -12.58 -18.88
CA ARG A 39 -9.19 -11.58 -19.94
C ARG A 39 -10.32 -11.50 -20.97
N LEU A 40 -10.94 -12.64 -21.25
CA LEU A 40 -12.08 -12.74 -22.17
C LEU A 40 -13.43 -12.46 -21.50
N GLY A 41 -13.45 -12.12 -20.20
CA GLY A 41 -14.69 -11.87 -19.45
C GLY A 41 -15.55 -13.13 -19.23
N LEU A 42 -14.99 -14.32 -19.40
CA LEU A 42 -15.69 -15.60 -19.28
C LEU A 42 -15.39 -16.27 -17.93
N SER A 43 -16.36 -17.05 -17.43
CA SER A 43 -16.08 -17.96 -16.32
C SER A 43 -15.18 -19.11 -16.79
N ASN A 44 -14.35 -19.65 -15.89
CA ASN A 44 -13.49 -20.79 -16.22
C ASN A 44 -14.32 -21.99 -16.74
N ALA A 45 -15.46 -22.28 -16.10
CA ALA A 45 -16.35 -23.35 -16.55
C ALA A 45 -16.93 -23.11 -17.95
N THR A 46 -17.29 -21.86 -18.26
CA THR A 46 -17.76 -21.46 -19.60
C THR A 46 -16.66 -21.63 -20.64
N PHE A 47 -15.43 -21.21 -20.31
CA PHE A 47 -14.28 -21.34 -21.20
C PHE A 47 -13.96 -22.80 -21.53
N TRP A 48 -13.92 -23.69 -20.52
CA TRP A 48 -13.70 -25.12 -20.72
C TRP A 48 -14.80 -25.79 -21.54
N ARG A 49 -16.05 -25.33 -21.43
CA ARG A 49 -17.17 -25.87 -22.21
C ARG A 49 -17.13 -25.51 -23.69
N HIS A 50 -16.66 -24.31 -24.02
CA HIS A 50 -16.70 -23.79 -25.39
C HIS A 50 -15.37 -23.86 -26.13
N TYR A 51 -14.24 -23.84 -25.41
CA TYR A 51 -12.89 -23.87 -25.98
C TYR A 51 -12.00 -24.95 -25.35
N PRO A 52 -12.43 -26.22 -25.29
CA PRO A 52 -11.66 -27.28 -24.63
C PRO A 52 -10.29 -27.52 -25.31
N ALA A 53 -10.22 -27.40 -26.64
CA ALA A 53 -8.98 -27.57 -27.40
C ALA A 53 -7.93 -26.51 -27.04
N ILE A 54 -8.34 -25.24 -26.97
CA ILE A 54 -7.46 -24.11 -26.61
C ILE A 54 -7.05 -24.20 -25.14
N ALA A 55 -7.97 -24.60 -24.25
CA ALA A 55 -7.67 -24.81 -22.84
C ALA A 55 -6.62 -25.92 -22.66
N ALA A 56 -6.71 -27.00 -23.43
CA ALA A 56 -5.74 -28.09 -23.42
C ALA A 56 -4.38 -27.65 -24.00
N GLU A 57 -4.37 -26.90 -25.09
CA GLU A 57 -3.17 -26.35 -25.73
C GLU A 57 -2.42 -25.42 -24.77
N LEU A 58 -3.11 -24.47 -24.15
CA LEU A 58 -2.52 -23.57 -23.17
C LEU A 58 -2.02 -24.33 -21.94
N ARG A 59 -2.75 -25.35 -21.48
CA ARG A 59 -2.32 -26.19 -20.37
C ARG A 59 -1.04 -26.96 -20.72
N ALA A 60 -0.95 -27.55 -21.90
CA ALA A 60 0.23 -28.25 -22.38
C ALA A 60 1.45 -27.31 -22.51
N ALA A 61 1.26 -26.13 -23.11
CA ALA A 61 2.29 -25.09 -23.18
C ALA A 61 2.75 -24.64 -21.79
N SER A 62 1.81 -24.46 -20.86
CA SER A 62 2.08 -24.11 -19.46
C SER A 62 2.69 -25.25 -18.64
N VAL A 63 2.81 -26.48 -19.16
CA VAL A 63 3.52 -27.59 -18.51
C VAL A 63 4.91 -27.75 -19.12
N ALA A 64 5.01 -27.61 -20.45
CA ALA A 64 6.25 -27.74 -21.21
C ALA A 64 7.25 -26.59 -20.98
N ALA A 65 6.77 -25.37 -20.69
CA ALA A 65 7.67 -24.27 -20.37
C ALA A 65 8.50 -24.59 -19.11
N PRO A 66 9.84 -24.39 -19.08
CA PRO A 66 10.58 -24.52 -17.83
C PRO A 66 9.99 -23.56 -16.80
N VAL A 67 9.62 -24.06 -15.62
CA VAL A 67 9.32 -23.18 -14.49
C VAL A 67 10.65 -22.49 -14.20
N ALA A 68 10.75 -21.19 -14.46
CA ALA A 68 11.85 -20.41 -13.93
C ALA A 68 11.91 -20.74 -12.44
N THR A 69 12.96 -21.45 -12.03
CA THR A 69 13.11 -21.99 -10.69
C THR A 69 13.22 -20.80 -9.74
N ARG A 70 12.09 -20.33 -9.21
CA ARG A 70 12.02 -19.48 -8.00
C ARG A 70 12.40 -20.31 -6.77
N HIS A 71 13.51 -21.03 -6.84
CA HIS A 71 13.87 -22.09 -5.90
C HIS A 71 15.02 -21.72 -4.97
N ASP A 72 15.31 -20.43 -4.78
CA ASP A 72 16.12 -19.93 -3.67
C ASP A 72 15.64 -18.55 -3.15
N ASP A 73 14.95 -17.76 -3.96
CA ASP A 73 14.50 -16.41 -3.54
C ASP A 73 13.51 -16.41 -2.37
N ARG A 74 12.65 -17.44 -2.20
CA ARG A 74 11.55 -17.34 -1.22
C ARG A 74 12.04 -17.30 0.22
N THR A 75 13.05 -18.09 0.56
CA THR A 75 13.64 -18.13 1.91
C THR A 75 14.41 -16.83 2.18
N GLU A 76 15.16 -16.33 1.20
CA GLU A 76 15.89 -15.06 1.26
C GLU A 76 14.96 -13.85 1.37
N LEU A 77 13.86 -13.85 0.61
CA LEU A 77 12.82 -12.83 0.67
C LEU A 77 12.12 -12.84 2.03
N LEU A 78 11.83 -14.02 2.59
CA LEU A 78 11.25 -14.12 3.93
C LEU A 78 12.23 -13.66 5.01
N ALA A 79 13.51 -14.02 4.90
CA ALA A 79 14.55 -13.55 5.81
C ALA A 79 14.72 -12.02 5.73
N SER A 80 14.72 -11.47 4.52
CA SER A 80 14.81 -10.03 4.29
C SER A 80 13.57 -9.28 4.76
N ASN A 81 12.37 -9.82 4.55
CA ASN A 81 11.15 -9.22 5.06
C ASN A 81 11.12 -9.21 6.59
N LYS A 82 11.55 -10.31 7.24
CA LYS A 82 11.71 -10.36 8.70
C LYS A 82 12.74 -9.35 9.21
N ARG A 83 13.83 -9.12 8.48
CA ARG A 83 14.83 -8.09 8.83
C ARG A 83 14.19 -6.71 8.77
N VAL A 84 13.56 -6.37 7.65
CA VAL A 84 12.85 -5.08 7.46
C VAL A 84 11.76 -4.85 8.52
N GLN A 85 11.05 -5.89 8.94
CA GLN A 85 10.05 -5.76 10.01
C GLN A 85 10.69 -5.43 11.37
N ARG A 86 11.84 -6.05 11.70
CA ARG A 86 12.58 -5.75 12.93
C ARG A 86 13.13 -4.33 12.90
N ASP A 87 13.71 -3.91 11.78
CA ASP A 87 14.28 -2.58 11.63
C ASP A 87 13.19 -1.50 11.75
N ASN A 88 12.02 -1.72 11.12
CA ASN A 88 10.87 -0.83 11.28
C ASN A 88 10.37 -0.77 12.73
N ALA A 89 10.34 -1.90 13.45
CA ALA A 89 9.93 -1.91 14.84
C ALA A 89 10.90 -1.12 15.73
N ALA A 90 12.21 -1.27 15.52
CA ALA A 90 13.24 -0.51 16.23
C ALA A 90 13.12 1.00 15.94
N LEU A 91 13.02 1.38 14.66
CA LEU A 91 12.86 2.78 14.26
C LEU A 91 11.60 3.42 14.84
N THR A 92 10.50 2.66 14.93
CA THR A 92 9.24 3.15 15.53
C THR A 92 9.41 3.40 17.04
N GLN A 93 10.15 2.54 17.73
CA GLN A 93 10.47 2.73 19.15
C GLN A 93 11.35 3.96 19.35
N ASP A 94 12.39 4.14 18.54
CA ASP A 94 13.29 5.29 18.59
C ASP A 94 12.54 6.61 18.32
N LEU A 95 11.64 6.62 17.33
CA LEU A 95 10.78 7.78 17.04
C LEU A 95 9.86 8.11 18.22
N THR A 96 9.28 7.10 18.85
CA THR A 96 8.42 7.29 20.02
C THR A 96 9.21 7.90 21.18
N LEU A 97 10.42 7.41 21.43
CA LEU A 97 11.31 7.95 22.44
C LEU A 97 11.72 9.39 22.12
N ALA A 98 12.13 9.66 20.88
CA ALA A 98 12.52 11.00 20.44
C ALA A 98 11.37 12.02 20.60
N LEU A 99 10.14 11.63 20.23
CA LEU A 99 8.95 12.46 20.43
C LEU A 99 8.72 12.77 21.91
N ALA A 100 8.82 11.77 22.79
CA ALA A 100 8.66 11.98 24.23
C ALA A 100 9.73 12.92 24.80
N VAL A 101 10.98 12.79 24.36
CA VAL A 101 12.08 13.67 24.78
C VAL A 101 11.85 15.10 24.29
N ILE A 102 11.45 15.29 23.04
CA ILE A 102 11.15 16.63 22.48
C ILE A 102 10.00 17.28 23.27
N GLN A 103 8.93 16.54 23.56
CA GLN A 103 7.80 17.04 24.33
C GLN A 103 8.24 17.48 25.73
N ARG A 104 9.02 16.66 26.42
CA ARG A 104 9.56 17.00 27.73
C ARG A 104 10.45 18.24 27.68
N LEU A 105 11.41 18.30 26.77
CA LEU A 105 12.29 19.45 26.60
C LEU A 105 11.50 20.72 26.28
N THR A 106 10.41 20.62 25.52
CA THR A 106 9.56 21.76 25.21
C THR A 106 8.86 22.30 26.45
N LEU A 107 8.33 21.42 27.30
CA LEU A 107 7.70 21.80 28.57
C LEU A 107 8.73 22.39 29.54
N ASP A 108 9.88 21.75 29.69
CA ASP A 108 10.97 22.20 30.56
C ASP A 108 11.49 23.58 30.11
N ASN A 109 11.70 23.77 28.80
CA ASN A 109 12.13 25.06 28.25
C ASN A 109 11.12 26.17 28.51
N HIS A 110 9.83 25.88 28.36
CA HIS A 110 8.77 26.84 28.65
C HIS A 110 8.69 27.18 30.15
N ALA A 111 8.84 26.19 31.04
CA ALA A 111 8.88 26.42 32.49
C ALA A 111 10.07 27.30 32.89
N LEU A 112 11.27 26.99 32.39
CA LEU A 112 12.49 27.77 32.64
C LEU A 112 12.36 29.21 32.12
N ARG A 113 11.74 29.41 30.95
CA ARG A 113 11.46 30.76 30.44
C ARG A 113 10.55 31.54 31.38
N LYS A 114 9.48 30.92 31.90
CA LYS A 114 8.59 31.58 32.87
C LYS A 114 9.31 31.93 34.16
N GLU A 115 10.13 31.02 34.69
CA GLU A 115 10.91 31.27 35.91
C GLU A 115 11.89 32.43 35.72
N LEU A 116 12.57 32.49 34.56
CA LEU A 116 13.42 33.61 34.19
C LEU A 116 12.65 34.93 34.08
N GLU A 117 11.48 34.95 33.44
CA GLU A 117 10.63 36.15 33.36
C GLU A 117 10.22 36.63 34.75
N THR A 118 9.85 35.72 35.65
CA THR A 118 9.48 36.08 37.03
C THR A 118 10.66 36.62 37.84
N THR A 119 11.85 36.04 37.68
CA THR A 119 13.04 36.40 38.47
C THR A 119 13.70 37.68 37.96
N SER A 120 13.69 37.89 36.64
CA SER A 120 14.30 39.06 36.01
C SER A 120 13.39 40.29 35.99
N GLY A 121 12.09 40.14 36.27
CA GLY A 121 11.09 41.22 36.15
C GLY A 121 10.85 41.68 34.71
N VAL A 122 11.42 40.99 33.72
CA VAL A 122 11.27 41.26 32.29
C VAL A 122 10.21 40.33 31.72
N THR A 123 9.05 40.87 31.34
CA THR A 123 7.99 40.10 30.69
C THR A 123 8.17 40.10 29.17
N SER A 124 8.13 38.93 28.54
CA SER A 124 8.18 38.81 27.06
C SER A 124 6.94 39.44 26.40
N LEU A 125 7.16 40.30 25.39
CA LEU A 125 6.09 41.00 24.67
C LEU A 125 5.22 40.03 23.84
N GLN A 126 5.75 38.88 23.40
CA GLN A 126 4.96 37.84 22.74
C GLN A 126 3.95 37.18 23.69
N SER A 127 4.26 37.04 24.98
CA SER A 127 3.31 36.53 25.98
C SER A 127 2.18 37.53 26.25
N ARG A 128 2.51 38.84 26.19
CA ARG A 128 1.57 39.95 26.38
C ARG A 128 0.57 40.09 25.21
N SER A 129 0.98 39.79 23.99
CA SER A 129 0.08 39.78 22.82
C SER A 129 -0.81 38.54 22.74
N SER A 130 -0.32 37.35 23.11
CA SER A 130 -1.14 36.13 23.16
C SER A 130 -2.21 36.16 24.26
N SER A 131 -1.91 36.73 25.43
CA SER A 131 -2.90 36.93 26.50
C SER A 131 -3.93 38.02 26.15
N ALA A 132 -3.54 39.06 25.42
CA ALA A 132 -4.48 40.05 24.90
C ALA A 132 -5.47 39.43 23.89
N ASP A 133 -5.01 38.57 22.98
CA ASP A 133 -5.89 37.86 22.02
C ASP A 133 -6.86 36.88 22.71
N ALA A 134 -6.42 36.20 23.78
CA ALA A 134 -7.29 35.30 24.54
C ALA A 134 -8.41 36.04 25.30
N VAL A 135 -8.17 37.29 25.75
CA VAL A 135 -9.17 38.12 26.43
C VAL A 135 -10.18 38.71 25.43
N VAL A 136 -9.75 39.05 24.21
CA VAL A 136 -10.65 39.54 23.14
C VAL A 136 -11.58 38.42 22.65
N GLY A 137 -11.11 37.16 22.60
CA GLY A 137 -11.94 36.00 22.25
C GLY A 137 -13.06 35.66 23.25
N ALA A 138 -12.94 36.08 24.51
CA ALA A 138 -13.94 35.83 25.55
C ALA A 138 -15.05 36.88 25.61
N CYS A 139 -14.82 38.10 25.11
CA CYS A 139 -15.83 39.18 25.09
C CYS A 139 -16.71 39.20 23.83
N GLY A 140 -16.50 38.29 22.87
CA GLY A 140 -17.16 38.33 21.55
C GLY A 140 -18.40 37.45 21.35
N ARG A 141 -19.03 36.91 22.40
CA ARG A 141 -20.16 35.98 22.24
C ARG A 141 -21.32 36.23 23.20
N GLN A 142 -21.84 37.45 23.21
CA GLN A 142 -23.17 37.80 23.69
C GLN A 142 -23.69 38.92 22.79
N ASP A 143 -24.46 38.55 21.77
CA ASP A 143 -25.59 39.32 21.21
C ASP A 143 -26.00 38.69 19.86
N ARG A 144 -26.99 37.80 19.93
CA ARG A 144 -28.07 37.61 18.95
C ARG A 144 -29.14 36.69 19.51
#